data_AF-A0A938EYN7-F1
#
_entry.id   AF-A0A938EYN7-F1
#
_cell.length_a   1.000
_cell.length_b   1.000
_cell.length_c   1.000
_cell.angle_alpha   90.00
_cell.angle_beta   90.00
_cell.angle_gamma   90.00
#
_symmetry.space_group_name_H-M   'P 1'
#
loop_
_entity.id
_entity.type
_entity.pdbx_description
1 polymer ?
#
loop_
_entity_poly.entity_id
_entity_poly.type
_entity_poly.pdbx_seq_one_letter_code
_entity_poly.pdbx_strand_id
1 'polypeptide(L)' 'KLVHEGNYIAEVDIEILDTGEGWSPYISLEDARKLDDVREYLRKGDIKRAARLARVFHLNPV' A
#
# COMPACT_ATOMS: atom_id res chain seq x y z
N LYS A 1 -4.00 2.97 -3.78
CA LYS A 1 -3.85 1.50 -3.95
C LYS A 1 -4.17 0.80 -2.62
N LEU A 2 -4.77 -0.40 -2.63
CA LEU A 2 -5.02 -1.18 -1.42
C LEU A 2 -3.97 -2.28 -1.22
N VAL A 3 -3.45 -2.40 0.00
CA VAL A 3 -2.57 -3.48 0.46
C VAL A 3 -3.32 -4.27 1.54
N HIS A 4 -3.39 -5.58 1.38
CA HIS A 4 -4.10 -6.47 2.31
C HIS A 4 -3.12 -7.47 2.93
N GLU A 5 -3.06 -7.53 4.25
CA GLU A 5 -2.25 -8.49 5.01
C GLU A 5 -3.03 -8.92 6.27
N GLY A 6 -3.37 -10.21 6.35
CA GLY A 6 -4.13 -10.77 7.48
C GLY A 6 -5.49 -10.09 7.66
N ASN A 7 -5.74 -9.55 8.85
CA ASN A 7 -6.97 -8.84 9.19
C ASN A 7 -6.88 -7.32 8.94
N TYR A 8 -5.87 -6.85 8.22
CA TYR A 8 -5.66 -5.42 7.99
C TYR A 8 -5.64 -5.08 6.50
N ILE A 9 -6.26 -3.94 6.15
CA ILE A 9 -6.13 -3.30 4.85
C ILE A 9 -5.47 -1.94 5.04
N ALA A 10 -4.51 -1.58 4.20
CA ALA A 10 -4.00 -0.22 4.10
C ALA A 10 -4.36 0.38 2.73
N GLU A 11 -4.93 1.58 2.77
CA GLU A 11 -5.09 2.46 1.62
C GLU A 11 -3.85 3.36 1.54
N VAL A 12 -3.08 3.16 0.47
CA VAL A 12 -1.83 3.88 0.20
C VAL A 12 -2.07 4.83 -0.96
N ASP A 13 -1.91 6.12 -0.70
CA ASP A 13 -1.84 7.14 -1.74
C ASP A 13 -0.53 6.98 -2.51
N ILE A 14 -0.66 6.74 -3.82
CA ILE A 14 0.42 6.62 -4.78
C ILE A 14 0.01 7.35 -6.06
N GLU A 15 0.97 7.90 -6.78
CA GLU A 15 0.73 8.42 -8.12
C GLU A 15 0.89 7.30 -9.15
N ILE A 16 -0.07 7.21 -10.06
CA ILE A 16 -0.01 6.28 -11.19
C ILE A 16 0.11 7.14 -12.45
N LEU A 17 1.21 6.95 -13.17
CA LEU A 17 1.47 7.64 -14.42
C LEU A 17 0.99 6.77 -15.57
N ASP A 18 -0.07 7.21 -16.24
CA ASP A 18 -0.56 6.58 -17.45
C ASP A 18 -0.04 7.33 -18.67
N THR A 19 0.93 6.72 -19.36
CA THR A 19 1.54 7.31 -20.57
C THR A 19 0.91 6.78 -21.86
N GLY A 20 -0.01 5.82 -21.77
CA GLY A 20 -0.60 5.15 -22.95
C GLY A 20 0.38 4.30 -23.77
N GLU A 21 1.61 4.12 -23.29
CA GLU A 21 2.63 3.30 -23.94
C GLU A 21 2.61 1.84 -23.45
N GLY A 22 3.39 0.96 -24.10
CA GLY A 22 3.23 -0.50 -24.01
C GLY A 22 3.32 -1.12 -22.61
N TRP A 23 3.95 -0.48 -21.63
CA TRP A 23 4.02 -0.95 -20.23
C TRP A 23 3.39 0.02 -19.23
N SER A 24 2.51 0.90 -19.69
CA SER A 24 1.62 1.69 -18.82
C SER A 24 0.63 0.75 -18.11
N PRO A 25 0.26 1.01 -16.84
CA PRO A 25 0.65 2.15 -16.00
C PRO A 25 1.95 1.96 -15.21
N TYR A 26 2.65 3.08 -14.96
CA TYR A 26 3.87 3.14 -14.15
C TYR A 26 3.62 3.75 -12.77
N ILE A 27 4.48 3.40 -11.83
CA ILE A 27 4.58 4.04 -10.52
C ILE A 27 6.03 4.47 -10.28
N SER A 28 6.23 5.51 -9.49
CA SER A 28 7.57 5.93 -9.09
C SER A 28 8.25 4.84 -8.27
N LEU A 29 9.59 4.80 -8.29
CA LEU A 29 10.35 3.89 -7.42
C LEU A 29 10.05 4.15 -5.94
N GLU A 30 9.79 5.39 -5.58
CA GLU A 30 9.43 5.78 -4.21
C GLU A 30 8.07 5.20 -3.80
N ASP A 31 7.07 5.31 -4.66
CA ASP A 31 5.75 4.71 -4.42
C ASP A 31 5.81 3.19 -4.36
N ALA A 32 6.63 2.56 -5.22
CA ALA A 32 6.88 1.13 -5.17
C ALA A 32 7.46 0.70 -3.80
N ARG A 33 8.48 1.43 -3.33
CA ARG A 33 9.08 1.18 -2.00
C ARG A 33 8.10 1.41 -0.87
N LYS A 34 7.30 2.48 -0.95
CA LYS A 34 6.25 2.79 0.05
C LYS A 34 5.24 1.64 0.16
N LEU A 35 4.83 1.05 -0.97
CA LEU A 35 3.93 -0.11 -0.98
C LEU A 35 4.58 -1.33 -0.32
N ASP A 36 5.85 -1.60 -0.61
CA ASP A 36 6.60 -2.71 -0.01
C ASP A 36 6.78 -2.53 1.50
N ASP A 37 7.11 -1.32 1.95
CA ASP A 37 7.24 -0.98 3.37
C ASP A 37 5.91 -1.16 4.10
N VAL A 38 4.80 -0.63 3.55
CA VAL A 38 3.46 -0.81 4.13
C VAL A 38 3.11 -2.30 4.25
N ARG A 39 3.37 -3.08 3.20
CA ARG A 39 3.14 -4.53 3.21
C ARG A 39 3.95 -5.23 4.30
N GLU A 40 5.25 -4.93 4.41
CA GLU A 40 6.12 -5.48 5.45
C GLU A 40 5.66 -5.11 6.87
N TYR A 41 5.29 -3.85 7.11
CA TYR A 41 4.84 -3.41 8.42
C TYR A 41 3.51 -4.06 8.83
N LEU A 42 2.54 -4.15 7.91
CA LEU A 42 1.30 -4.85 8.18
C LEU A 42 1.54 -6.33 8.48
N ARG A 43 2.38 -7.01 7.68
CA ARG A 43 2.72 -8.42 7.88
C ARG A 43 3.38 -8.68 9.23
N LYS A 44 4.25 -7.77 9.69
CA LYS A 44 4.90 -7.82 11.01
C LYS A 44 3.98 -7.39 12.16
N GLY A 45 2.77 -6.89 11.86
CA GLY A 45 1.85 -6.33 12.86
C GLY A 45 2.26 -4.96 13.40
N ASP A 46 3.24 -4.27 12.78
CA ASP A 46 3.64 -2.91 13.15
C ASP A 46 2.68 -1.87 12.53
N ILE A 47 1.46 -1.85 13.07
CA ILE A 47 0.40 -0.97 12.57
C ILE A 47 0.77 0.51 12.73
N LYS A 48 1.58 0.85 13.74
CA LYS A 48 1.98 2.24 13.98
C LYS A 48 2.87 2.77 12.85
N ARG A 49 3.80 1.97 12.34
CA ARG A 49 4.61 2.35 11.17
C ARG A 49 3.80 2.34 9.88
N ALA A 50 2.96 1.32 9.67
CA ALA A 50 2.07 1.29 8.51
C ALA A 50 1.16 2.53 8.44
N ALA A 51 0.58 2.94 9.58
CA ALA A 51 -0.31 4.10 9.68
C ALA A 51 0.37 5.46 9.44
N ARG A 52 1.71 5.51 9.47
CA ARG A 52 2.45 6.73 9.08
C ARG A 52 2.57 6.89 7.57
N LEU A 53 2.49 5.78 6.84
CA LEU A 53 2.66 5.74 5.37
C LEU A 53 1.33 5.62 4.63
N ALA A 54 0.28 5.13 5.30
CA ALA A 54 -0.99 4.77 4.71
C ALA A 54 -2.15 4.87 5.71
N ARG A 55 -3.39 4.88 5.22
CA ARG A 55 -4.57 4.76 6.08
C ARG A 55 -4.89 3.29 6.32
N VAL A 56 -4.74 2.83 7.55
CA VAL A 56 -4.92 1.42 7.92
C VAL A 56 -6.30 1.18 8.52
N PHE A 57 -6.94 0.08 8.11
CA PHE A 57 -8.23 -0.41 8.55
C PHE A 57 -8.11 -1.82 9.09
N HIS A 58 -8.88 -2.14 10.13
CA HIS A 58 -9.06 -3.50 10.60
C HIS A 58 -10.33 -4.10 9.96
N LEU A 59 -10.21 -5.31 9.44
CA LEU A 59 -11.32 -6.06 8.87
C LEU A 59 -12.08 -6.77 9.98
N ASN A 60 -13.34 -6.39 10.17
CA ASN A 60 -14.27 -7.16 11.00
C ASN A 60 -15.09 -8.09 10.09
N PRO A 61 -15.11 -9.41 10.38
CA PRO A 61 -16.01 -10.31 9.67
C PRO A 61 -17.46 -9.89 9.90
N VAL A 62 -18.27 -10.02 8.85
CA VAL A 62 -19.72 -9.74 8.83
C VAL A 62 -20.53 -10.99 9.12
#